data_AF-A0A3Q2GX58-F1
#
_entry.id   AF-A0A3Q2GX58-F1
#
_cell.length_a   1.000
_cell.length_b   1.000
_cell.length_c   1.000
_cell.angle_alpha   90.00
_cell.angle_beta   90.00
_cell.angle_gamma   90.00
#
_symmetry.space_group_name_H-M   'P 1'
#
loop_
_entity.id
_entity.type
_entity.pdbx_description
1 polymer ?
#
loop_
_entity_poly.entity_id
_entity_poly.type
_entity_poly.pdbx_seq_one_letter_code
_entity_poly.pdbx_strand_id
1 'polypeptide(L)'
;MAETHPPYSSFKKLSSFFNGITAVSGVVLIGLGFYVKFRGAALTRVLGLSHAHLHHVGYLCLVLGCVTVLLSFTGWYGVTKENRGTLLFCSLFMIFILIMEIGVTSVVLGFLPTVQDMGLEHNVVTLRTNYKGFNEPDDYSTDWNSVMEKLKCCGVKNYTDFSGSSFEMMTGHAYPRSCCKSIQTVACDGHNVSTDIIHQEGCLPKLLEITKTQSFNLSGGSLGAAVIQLPGILATLLLFTKLG
;
A
#
# COMPACT_ATOMS: atom_id res chain seq x y z
N MET A 1 -30.09 38.78 -14.86
CA MET A 1 -28.62 38.88 -14.85
C MET A 1 -28.21 39.20 -13.43
N ALA A 2 -27.81 38.19 -12.66
CA ALA A 2 -27.44 38.38 -11.26
C ALA A 2 -25.98 38.84 -11.18
N GLU A 3 -25.73 39.92 -10.46
CA GLU A 3 -24.39 40.45 -10.20
C GLU A 3 -23.51 39.36 -9.59
N THR A 4 -22.47 39.00 -10.34
CA THR A 4 -21.52 37.96 -9.94
C THR A 4 -20.52 38.61 -8.99
N HIS A 5 -20.68 38.40 -7.68
CA HIS A 5 -19.65 38.81 -6.73
C HIS A 5 -18.31 38.14 -7.10
N PRO A 6 -17.18 38.89 -7.17
CA PRO A 6 -15.87 38.39 -7.57
C PRO A 6 -15.39 37.09 -6.84
N PRO A 7 -15.71 36.83 -5.56
CA PRO A 7 -15.36 35.56 -4.93
C PRO A 7 -16.08 34.34 -5.53
N TYR A 8 -17.35 34.46 -5.96
CA TYR A 8 -18.16 33.32 -6.43
C TYR A 8 -17.63 32.72 -7.74
N SER A 9 -17.32 33.57 -8.71
CA SER A 9 -16.71 33.16 -9.99
C SER A 9 -15.34 32.52 -9.79
N SER A 10 -14.58 33.03 -8.82
CA SER A 10 -13.26 32.49 -8.47
C SER A 10 -13.34 31.08 -7.87
N PHE A 11 -14.28 30.82 -6.95
CA PHE A 11 -14.50 29.48 -6.39
C PHE A 11 -14.97 28.47 -7.44
N LYS A 12 -15.81 28.90 -8.39
CA LYS A 12 -16.28 28.08 -9.52
C LYS A 12 -15.10 27.61 -10.38
N LYS A 13 -14.22 28.53 -10.78
CA LYS A 13 -13.02 28.23 -11.56
C LYS A 13 -12.03 27.35 -10.79
N LEU A 14 -11.83 27.61 -9.50
CA LEU A 14 -10.93 26.84 -8.65
C LEU A 14 -11.38 25.38 -8.52
N SER A 15 -12.66 25.15 -8.20
CA SER A 15 -13.22 23.78 -8.08
C SER A 15 -13.20 23.05 -9.42
N SER A 16 -13.51 23.74 -10.50
CA SER A 16 -13.42 23.23 -11.87
C SER A 16 -11.99 22.81 -12.25
N PHE A 17 -10.98 23.62 -11.91
CA PHE A 17 -9.57 23.31 -12.12
C PHE A 17 -9.10 22.07 -11.35
N PHE A 18 -9.42 21.98 -10.05
CA PHE A 18 -9.05 20.81 -9.24
C PHE A 18 -9.71 19.52 -9.73
N ASN A 19 -11.01 19.56 -10.07
CA ASN A 19 -11.69 18.42 -10.68
C ASN A 19 -11.02 17.99 -12.00
N GLY A 20 -10.53 18.95 -12.80
CA GLY A 20 -9.76 18.66 -14.02
C GLY A 20 -8.46 17.90 -13.74
N ILE A 21 -7.66 18.34 -12.76
CA ILE A 21 -6.42 17.66 -12.35
C ILE A 21 -6.73 16.24 -11.87
N THR A 22 -7.76 16.09 -11.04
CA THR A 22 -8.17 14.78 -10.49
C THR A 22 -8.69 13.84 -11.59
N ALA A 23 -9.35 14.36 -12.63
CA ALA A 23 -9.74 13.56 -13.79
C ALA A 23 -8.50 13.03 -14.54
N VAL A 24 -7.50 13.90 -14.77
CA VAL A 24 -6.26 13.51 -15.45
C VAL A 24 -5.51 12.45 -14.64
N SER A 25 -5.40 12.60 -13.32
CA SER A 25 -4.76 11.58 -12.48
C SER A 25 -5.51 10.25 -12.52
N GLY A 26 -6.85 10.27 -12.55
CA GLY A 26 -7.67 9.08 -12.75
C GLY A 26 -7.42 8.37 -14.08
N VAL A 27 -7.28 9.11 -15.19
CA VAL A 27 -6.91 8.55 -16.50
C VAL A 27 -5.52 7.91 -16.48
N VAL A 28 -4.56 8.56 -15.83
CA VAL A 28 -3.21 7.99 -15.65
C VAL A 28 -3.26 6.69 -14.85
N LEU A 29 -4.06 6.62 -13.79
CA LEU A 29 -4.26 5.40 -12.99
C LEU A 29 -4.87 4.26 -13.81
N ILE A 30 -5.86 4.56 -14.66
CA ILE A 30 -6.45 3.58 -15.58
C ILE A 30 -5.37 3.06 -16.55
N GLY A 31 -4.59 3.96 -17.14
CA GLY A 31 -3.48 3.61 -18.03
C GLY A 31 -2.45 2.71 -17.35
N LEU A 32 -2.08 3.01 -16.10
CA LEU A 32 -1.19 2.18 -15.29
C LEU A 32 -1.80 0.80 -15.00
N GLY A 33 -3.08 0.75 -14.68
CA GLY A 33 -3.80 -0.51 -14.45
C GLY A 33 -3.82 -1.42 -15.68
N PHE A 34 -4.08 -0.85 -16.87
CA PHE A 34 -3.95 -1.58 -18.13
C PHE A 34 -2.51 -2.02 -18.41
N TYR A 35 -1.53 -1.14 -18.18
CA TYR A 35 -0.12 -1.46 -18.37
C TYR A 35 0.30 -2.67 -17.52
N VAL A 36 -0.07 -2.69 -16.23
CA VAL A 36 0.20 -3.81 -15.32
C VAL A 36 -0.50 -5.08 -15.79
N LYS A 37 -1.76 -4.98 -16.26
CA LYS A 37 -2.51 -6.13 -16.75
C LYS A 37 -1.95 -6.74 -18.03
N PHE A 38 -1.54 -5.91 -19.00
CA PHE A 38 -1.04 -6.37 -20.30
C PHE A 38 0.43 -6.78 -20.29
N ARG A 39 1.27 -6.11 -19.48
CA ARG A 39 2.70 -6.42 -19.34
C ARG A 39 3.04 -7.15 -18.05
N GLY A 40 2.06 -7.77 -17.40
CA GLY A 40 2.24 -8.51 -16.14
C GLY A 40 3.39 -9.52 -16.20
N ALA A 41 3.52 -10.28 -17.29
CA ALA A 41 4.57 -11.28 -17.47
C ALA A 41 6.00 -10.71 -17.67
N ALA A 42 6.12 -9.48 -18.18
CA ALA A 42 7.40 -8.78 -18.25
C ALA A 42 7.72 -8.11 -16.90
N LEU A 43 6.69 -7.60 -16.22
CA LEU A 43 6.80 -6.93 -14.93
C LEU A 43 7.12 -7.90 -13.79
N THR A 44 6.58 -9.12 -13.81
CA THR A 44 6.96 -10.20 -12.86
C THR A 44 8.44 -10.53 -12.95
N ARG A 45 9.02 -10.57 -14.16
CA ARG A 45 10.46 -10.81 -14.35
C ARG A 45 11.35 -9.68 -13.83
N VAL A 46 10.88 -8.44 -13.91
CA VAL A 46 11.65 -7.27 -13.48
C VAL A 46 11.49 -6.99 -11.98
N LEU A 47 10.28 -7.18 -11.43
CA LEU A 47 9.95 -6.84 -10.03
C LEU A 47 9.96 -8.04 -9.06
N GLY A 48 10.02 -9.29 -9.54
CA GLY A 48 10.00 -10.48 -8.68
C GLY A 48 8.70 -10.67 -7.87
N LEU A 49 7.63 -9.96 -8.23
CA LEU A 49 6.32 -10.08 -7.58
C LEU A 49 5.56 -11.30 -8.11
N SER A 50 4.77 -11.94 -7.25
CA SER A 50 3.89 -13.04 -7.69
C SER A 50 2.86 -12.52 -8.68
N HIS A 51 2.56 -13.32 -9.70
CA HIS A 51 1.64 -12.96 -10.79
C HIS A 51 0.24 -12.60 -10.26
N ALA A 52 -0.19 -13.25 -9.17
CA ALA A 52 -1.46 -12.97 -8.50
C ALA A 52 -1.51 -11.55 -7.90
N HIS A 53 -0.47 -11.13 -7.17
CA HIS A 53 -0.44 -9.80 -6.55
C HIS A 53 -0.44 -8.67 -7.57
N LEU A 54 0.32 -8.81 -8.67
CA LEU A 54 0.32 -7.82 -9.74
C LEU A 54 -1.06 -7.68 -10.40
N HIS A 55 -1.79 -8.80 -10.56
CA HIS A 55 -3.16 -8.75 -11.06
C HIS A 55 -4.11 -7.99 -10.12
N HIS A 56 -4.03 -8.24 -8.82
CA HIS A 56 -4.82 -7.51 -7.83
C HIS A 56 -4.51 -6.01 -7.84
N VAL A 57 -3.22 -5.64 -7.85
CA VAL A 57 -2.79 -4.23 -7.91
C VAL A 57 -3.27 -3.55 -9.19
N GLY A 58 -3.11 -4.21 -10.35
CA GLY A 58 -3.59 -3.67 -11.62
C GLY A 58 -5.10 -3.46 -11.65
N TYR A 59 -5.88 -4.40 -11.09
CA TYR A 59 -7.33 -4.27 -10.97
C TYR A 59 -7.74 -3.13 -10.04
N LEU A 60 -7.07 -2.98 -8.89
CA LEU A 60 -7.30 -1.86 -7.96
C LEU A 60 -7.02 -0.51 -8.64
N CYS A 61 -5.92 -0.37 -9.37
CA CYS A 61 -5.63 0.85 -10.15
C CYS A 61 -6.73 1.17 -11.17
N LEU A 62 -7.26 0.17 -11.87
CA LEU A 62 -8.36 0.34 -12.82
C LEU A 62 -9.64 0.83 -12.12
N VAL A 63 -10.06 0.15 -11.05
CA VAL A 63 -11.30 0.49 -10.33
C VAL A 63 -11.20 1.88 -9.73
N LEU A 64 -10.11 2.17 -9.00
CA LEU A 64 -9.89 3.47 -8.39
C LEU A 64 -9.82 4.57 -9.45
N GLY A 65 -9.07 4.36 -10.54
CA GLY A 65 -8.99 5.34 -11.63
C GLY A 65 -10.35 5.64 -12.26
N CYS A 66 -11.16 4.61 -12.55
CA CYS A 66 -12.52 4.79 -13.08
C CYS A 66 -13.41 5.59 -12.13
N VAL A 67 -13.41 5.23 -10.85
CA VAL A 67 -14.18 5.94 -9.80
C VAL A 67 -13.73 7.40 -9.72
N THR A 68 -12.43 7.67 -9.69
CA THR A 68 -11.86 9.02 -9.64
C THR A 68 -12.27 9.86 -10.86
N VAL A 69 -12.25 9.31 -12.07
CA VAL A 69 -12.70 10.02 -13.29
C VAL A 69 -14.19 10.36 -13.22
N LEU A 70 -15.03 9.40 -12.83
CA LEU A 70 -16.48 9.61 -12.72
C LEU A 70 -16.80 10.70 -11.71
N LEU A 71 -16.17 10.67 -10.54
CA LEU A 71 -16.37 11.67 -9.49
C LEU A 71 -15.91 13.06 -9.93
N SER A 72 -14.77 13.14 -10.61
CA SER A 72 -14.25 14.39 -11.16
C SER A 72 -15.20 15.00 -12.19
N PHE A 73 -15.79 14.16 -13.06
CA PHE A 73 -16.80 14.59 -14.00
C PHE A 73 -18.08 15.07 -13.31
N THR A 74 -18.53 14.36 -12.27
CA THR A 74 -19.69 14.81 -11.47
C THR A 74 -19.42 16.12 -10.74
N GLY A 75 -18.20 16.34 -10.24
CA GLY A 75 -17.79 17.59 -9.60
C GLY A 75 -17.82 18.75 -10.59
N TRP A 76 -17.19 18.57 -11.76
CA TRP A 76 -17.24 19.55 -12.85
C TRP A 76 -18.67 19.86 -13.29
N TYR A 77 -19.48 18.82 -13.51
CA TYR A 77 -20.88 18.95 -13.93
C TYR A 77 -21.73 19.66 -12.87
N GLY A 78 -21.59 19.29 -11.60
CA GLY A 78 -22.29 19.91 -10.48
C GLY A 78 -21.98 21.41 -10.35
N VAL A 79 -20.72 21.78 -10.53
CA VAL A 79 -20.29 23.19 -10.55
C VAL A 79 -20.85 23.92 -11.77
N THR A 80 -20.81 23.31 -12.96
CA THR A 80 -21.25 23.95 -14.21
C THR A 80 -22.77 24.17 -14.23
N LYS A 81 -23.53 23.15 -13.85
CA LYS A 81 -25.00 23.16 -13.85
C LYS A 81 -25.61 23.76 -12.57
N GLU A 82 -24.78 24.12 -11.60
CA GLU A 82 -25.22 24.69 -10.33
C GLU A 82 -26.28 23.82 -9.64
N ASN A 83 -26.15 22.50 -9.79
CA ASN A 83 -27.09 21.54 -9.22
C ASN A 83 -26.75 21.26 -7.76
N ARG A 84 -27.59 21.72 -6.84
CA ARG A 84 -27.43 21.53 -5.39
C ARG A 84 -27.21 20.08 -4.99
N GLY A 85 -27.98 19.14 -5.55
CA GLY A 85 -27.88 17.72 -5.21
C GLY A 85 -26.52 17.12 -5.58
N THR A 86 -26.02 17.43 -6.78
CA THR A 86 -24.71 16.95 -7.24
C THR A 86 -23.57 17.57 -6.43
N LEU A 87 -23.65 18.86 -6.09
CA LEU A 87 -22.65 19.54 -5.26
C LEU A 87 -22.58 18.93 -3.86
N LEU A 88 -23.73 18.64 -3.24
CA LEU A 88 -23.78 17.98 -1.94
C LEU A 88 -23.16 16.58 -1.99
N PHE A 89 -23.53 15.78 -3.00
CA PHE A 89 -22.95 14.45 -3.21
C PHE A 89 -21.42 14.50 -3.36
N CYS A 90 -20.91 15.41 -4.19
CA CYS A 90 -19.47 15.59 -4.38
C CYS A 90 -18.78 15.99 -3.07
N SER A 91 -19.37 16.92 -2.30
CA SER A 91 -18.81 17.35 -1.02
C SER A 91 -18.77 16.22 0.01
N LEU A 92 -19.83 15.42 0.14
CA LEU A 92 -19.86 14.29 1.06
C LEU A 92 -18.83 13.22 0.68
N PHE A 93 -18.67 12.96 -0.62
CA PHE A 93 -17.68 12.00 -1.11
C PHE A 93 -16.24 12.45 -0.83
N MET A 94 -15.93 13.74 -1.04
CA MET A 94 -14.62 14.30 -0.72
C MET A 94 -14.30 14.25 0.78
N ILE A 95 -15.30 14.50 1.64
CA ILE A 95 -15.15 14.35 3.10
C ILE A 95 -14.89 12.88 3.46
N PHE A 96 -15.60 11.94 2.82
CA PHE A 96 -15.36 10.52 3.04
C PHE A 96 -13.94 10.10 2.65
N ILE A 97 -13.42 10.57 1.50
CA ILE A 97 -12.02 10.33 1.11
C ILE A 97 -11.07 10.88 2.18
N LEU A 98 -11.29 12.12 2.66
CA LEU A 98 -10.43 12.74 3.68
C LEU A 98 -10.40 11.92 4.98
N ILE A 99 -11.55 11.37 5.41
CA ILE A 99 -11.61 10.50 6.59
C ILE A 99 -10.83 9.21 6.35
N MET A 100 -10.99 8.57 5.18
CA MET A 100 -10.26 7.35 4.82
C MET A 100 -8.75 7.61 4.76
N GLU A 101 -8.35 8.76 4.23
CA GLU A 101 -6.96 9.19 4.12
C GLU A 101 -6.31 9.39 5.50
N ILE A 102 -6.98 10.10 6.41
CA ILE A 102 -6.53 10.25 7.80
C ILE A 102 -6.50 8.88 8.52
N GLY A 103 -7.50 8.04 8.26
CA GLY A 103 -7.59 6.69 8.83
C GLY A 103 -6.42 5.81 8.43
N VAL A 104 -6.11 5.72 7.13
CA VAL A 104 -4.97 4.95 6.62
C VAL A 104 -3.65 5.49 7.17
N THR A 105 -3.44 6.80 7.12
CA THR A 105 -2.21 7.42 7.62
C THR A 105 -2.02 7.22 9.13
N SER A 106 -3.09 7.32 9.92
CA SER A 106 -3.05 7.07 11.37
C SER A 106 -2.79 5.61 11.72
N VAL A 107 -3.36 4.65 10.98
CA VAL A 107 -3.06 3.22 11.16
C VAL A 107 -1.60 2.94 10.82
N VAL A 108 -1.11 3.43 9.67
CA VAL A 108 0.28 3.20 9.28
C VAL A 108 1.23 3.82 10.31
N LEU A 109 1.06 5.09 10.70
CA LEU A 109 2.00 5.75 11.62
C LEU A 109 1.83 5.31 13.07
N GLY A 110 0.61 5.12 13.54
CA GLY A 110 0.30 4.87 14.95
C GLY A 110 0.28 3.40 15.34
N PHE A 111 -0.02 2.49 14.41
CA PHE A 111 -0.18 1.06 14.70
C PHE A 111 1.11 0.25 14.48
N LEU A 112 2.03 0.72 13.63
CA LEU A 112 3.35 0.10 13.41
C LEU A 112 4.15 -0.20 14.69
N PRO A 113 4.33 0.76 15.63
CA PRO A 113 5.07 0.50 16.86
C PRO A 113 4.31 -0.45 17.80
N THR A 114 2.98 -0.45 17.78
CA THR A 114 2.16 -1.30 18.66
C THR A 114 2.14 -2.77 18.22
N VAL A 115 2.12 -3.03 16.91
CA VAL A 115 2.18 -4.39 16.35
C VAL A 115 3.53 -5.06 16.67
N GLN A 116 4.60 -4.26 16.80
CA GLN A 116 5.93 -4.76 17.13
C GLN A 116 5.96 -5.49 18.47
N ASP A 117 5.27 -4.99 19.49
CA ASP A 117 5.36 -5.56 20.85
C ASP A 117 4.32 -6.65 21.11
N MET A 118 3.12 -6.54 20.53
CA MET A 118 2.01 -7.46 20.86
C MET A 118 1.95 -8.73 20.00
N GLY A 119 2.43 -8.68 18.75
CA GLY A 119 2.34 -9.80 17.81
C GLY A 119 3.59 -10.67 17.72
N LEU A 120 4.71 -10.19 18.25
CA LEU A 120 6.03 -10.76 17.99
C LEU A 120 6.19 -12.18 18.56
N GLU A 121 5.86 -12.39 19.83
CA GLU A 121 5.98 -13.70 20.48
C GLU A 121 5.06 -14.73 19.80
N HIS A 122 3.82 -14.34 19.49
CA HIS A 122 2.87 -15.20 18.79
C HIS A 122 3.38 -15.59 17.40
N ASN A 123 3.97 -14.65 16.65
CA ASN A 123 4.53 -14.91 15.33
C ASN A 123 5.74 -15.86 15.40
N VAL A 124 6.62 -15.71 16.39
CA VAL A 124 7.75 -16.64 16.61
C VAL A 124 7.24 -18.04 16.93
N VAL A 125 6.28 -18.17 17.85
CA VAL A 125 5.70 -19.48 18.21
C VAL A 125 5.01 -20.12 17.02
N THR A 126 4.25 -19.33 16.25
CA THR A 126 3.54 -19.83 15.06
C THR A 126 4.53 -20.25 13.97
N LEU A 127 5.59 -19.48 13.73
CA LEU A 127 6.66 -19.85 12.79
C LEU A 127 7.31 -21.17 13.23
N ARG A 128 7.73 -21.25 14.49
CA ARG A 128 8.40 -22.42 15.06
C ARG A 128 7.59 -23.71 14.94
N THR A 129 6.26 -23.61 15.03
CA THR A 129 5.37 -24.76 15.03
C THR A 129 4.90 -25.15 13.63
N ASN A 130 4.57 -24.18 12.77
CA ASN A 130 3.89 -24.41 11.50
C ASN A 130 4.81 -24.37 10.28
N TYR A 131 5.98 -23.73 10.35
CA TYR A 131 6.92 -23.71 9.24
C TYR A 131 7.59 -25.07 9.08
N LYS A 132 7.52 -25.64 7.86
CA LYS A 132 8.00 -27.01 7.58
C LYS A 132 9.20 -27.06 6.64
N GLY A 133 9.45 -26.00 5.86
CA GLY A 133 10.69 -25.86 5.10
C GLY A 133 10.52 -25.31 3.69
N PHE A 134 11.63 -25.27 2.96
CA PHE A 134 11.68 -24.63 1.64
C PHE A 134 10.91 -25.39 0.54
N ASN A 135 10.95 -26.73 0.59
CA ASN A 135 10.37 -27.59 -0.44
C ASN A 135 8.94 -28.05 -0.13
N GLU A 136 8.38 -27.60 0.99
CA GLU A 136 7.06 -28.02 1.42
C GLU A 136 5.98 -27.27 0.63
N PRO A 137 4.97 -27.97 0.09
CA PRO A 137 3.94 -27.35 -0.75
C PRO A 137 2.88 -26.58 0.05
N ASP A 138 3.08 -26.39 1.36
CA ASP A 138 2.13 -25.68 2.20
C ASP A 138 2.24 -24.15 1.99
N ASP A 139 1.09 -23.49 1.94
CA ASP A 139 1.00 -22.05 1.71
C ASP A 139 1.78 -21.27 2.78
N TYR A 140 1.78 -21.74 4.03
CA TYR A 140 2.45 -21.06 5.14
C TYR A 140 3.97 -21.03 4.97
N SER A 141 4.60 -22.16 4.64
CA SER A 141 6.03 -22.21 4.34
C SER A 141 6.38 -21.44 3.08
N THR A 142 5.55 -21.54 2.03
CA THR A 142 5.74 -20.80 0.77
C THR A 142 5.72 -19.28 0.97
N ASP A 143 4.79 -18.79 1.78
CA ASP A 143 4.68 -17.38 2.13
C ASP A 143 5.90 -16.91 2.93
N TRP A 144 6.32 -17.69 3.94
CA TRP A 144 7.51 -17.37 4.73
C TRP A 144 8.80 -17.40 3.93
N ASN A 145 8.96 -18.35 3.01
CA ASN A 145 10.08 -18.39 2.06
C ASN A 145 10.11 -17.10 1.23
N SER A 146 8.96 -16.70 0.70
CA SER A 146 8.80 -15.47 -0.08
C SER A 146 9.13 -14.22 0.74
N VAL A 147 8.71 -14.16 2.01
CA VAL A 147 9.00 -13.05 2.92
C VAL A 147 10.51 -12.94 3.17
N MET A 148 11.16 -14.05 3.54
CA MET A 148 12.59 -14.09 3.82
C MET A 148 13.44 -13.68 2.61
N GLU A 149 13.10 -14.19 1.42
CA GLU A 149 13.81 -13.85 0.18
C GLU A 149 13.61 -12.39 -0.24
N LYS A 150 12.38 -11.88 -0.19
CA LYS A 150 12.06 -10.52 -0.67
C LYS A 150 12.57 -9.44 0.28
N LEU A 151 12.44 -9.67 1.59
CA LEU A 151 12.89 -8.72 2.60
C LEU A 151 14.37 -8.92 2.95
N LYS A 152 15.02 -9.98 2.47
CA LYS A 152 16.43 -10.29 2.73
C LYS A 152 16.71 -10.40 4.23
N CYS A 153 15.96 -11.29 4.88
CA CYS A 153 15.92 -11.50 6.33
C CYS A 153 15.79 -13.00 6.65
N CYS A 154 15.96 -13.38 7.92
CA CYS A 154 15.80 -14.75 8.39
C CYS A 154 15.05 -14.83 9.72
N GLY A 155 13.96 -15.61 9.76
CA GLY A 155 13.11 -15.74 10.95
C GLY A 155 12.29 -14.47 11.23
N VAL A 156 11.61 -14.44 12.38
CA VAL A 156 10.82 -13.27 12.80
C VAL A 156 11.72 -12.21 13.43
N LYS A 157 12.49 -12.61 14.46
CA LYS A 157 13.50 -11.79 15.15
C LYS A 157 14.89 -12.00 14.58
N ASN A 158 15.25 -13.26 14.34
CA ASN A 158 16.54 -13.69 13.80
C ASN A 158 16.49 -15.17 13.38
N TYR A 159 17.54 -15.67 12.73
CA TYR A 159 17.71 -17.07 12.33
C TYR A 159 17.58 -18.06 13.49
N THR A 160 17.87 -17.63 14.73
CA THR A 160 17.76 -18.47 15.93
C THR A 160 16.33 -18.91 16.23
N ASP A 161 15.31 -18.26 15.64
CA ASP A 161 13.90 -18.64 15.81
C ASP A 161 13.62 -20.08 15.34
N PHE A 162 14.46 -20.60 14.42
CA PHE A 162 14.38 -21.98 13.94
C PHE A 162 14.97 -23.01 14.91
N SER A 163 15.78 -22.62 15.90
CA SER A 163 16.45 -23.57 16.80
C SER A 163 15.46 -24.25 17.74
N GLY A 164 15.24 -25.55 17.58
CA GLY A 164 14.23 -26.40 18.23
C GLY A 164 12.82 -26.24 17.65
N SER A 165 12.71 -25.70 16.45
CA SER A 165 11.46 -25.64 15.68
C SER A 165 11.10 -27.00 15.08
N SER A 166 9.85 -27.15 14.64
CA SER A 166 9.40 -28.31 13.85
C SER A 166 10.29 -28.52 12.63
N PHE A 167 10.73 -27.44 11.99
CA PHE A 167 11.64 -27.47 10.84
C PHE A 167 13.02 -28.05 11.17
N GLU A 168 13.67 -27.59 12.26
CA GLU A 168 14.98 -28.13 12.67
C GLU A 168 14.86 -29.60 13.07
N MET A 169 13.79 -29.98 13.80
CA MET A 169 13.54 -31.39 14.15
C MET A 169 13.35 -32.29 12.93
N MET A 170 12.71 -31.78 11.87
CA MET A 170 12.39 -32.57 10.67
C MET A 170 13.58 -32.66 9.71
N THR A 171 14.33 -31.57 9.55
CA THR A 171 15.36 -31.46 8.50
C THR A 171 16.79 -31.54 9.04
N GLY A 172 17.00 -31.31 10.33
CA GLY A 172 18.32 -31.18 10.97
C GLY A 172 19.04 -29.87 10.64
N HIS A 173 18.48 -28.99 9.80
CA HIS A 173 19.10 -27.71 9.45
C HIS A 173 18.77 -26.64 10.49
N ALA A 174 19.77 -25.80 10.82
CA ALA A 174 19.63 -24.68 11.73
C ALA A 174 18.81 -23.52 11.13
N TYR A 175 18.73 -23.42 9.79
CA TYR A 175 17.95 -22.41 9.08
C TYR A 175 17.51 -22.90 7.69
N PRO A 176 16.45 -22.34 7.09
CA PRO A 176 16.01 -22.69 5.74
C PRO A 176 16.78 -21.96 4.64
N ARG A 177 16.79 -22.52 3.43
CA ARG A 177 17.50 -21.93 2.26
C ARG A 177 17.02 -20.52 1.87
N SER A 178 15.80 -20.13 2.21
CA SER A 178 15.30 -18.77 2.00
C SER A 178 16.05 -17.71 2.82
N CYS A 179 16.79 -18.10 3.86
CA CYS A 179 17.66 -17.21 4.64
C CYS A 179 19.01 -16.92 3.97
N CYS A 180 19.36 -17.65 2.92
CA CYS A 180 20.63 -17.48 2.21
C CYS A 180 20.69 -16.14 1.48
N LYS A 181 21.83 -15.46 1.52
CA LYS A 181 22.08 -14.31 0.63
C LYS A 181 22.11 -14.69 -0.85
N SER A 182 22.51 -15.92 -1.12
CA SER A 182 22.52 -16.52 -2.45
C SER A 182 22.13 -17.99 -2.35
N ILE A 183 21.01 -18.37 -2.96
CA ILE A 183 20.47 -19.74 -2.90
C ILE A 183 21.42 -20.76 -3.58
N GLN A 184 22.25 -20.31 -4.52
CA GLN A 184 23.15 -21.18 -5.29
C GLN A 184 24.50 -21.45 -4.60
N THR A 185 24.79 -20.79 -3.47
CA THR A 185 26.07 -21.00 -2.80
C THR A 185 26.07 -22.32 -2.04
N VAL A 186 27.09 -23.15 -2.30
CA VAL A 186 27.30 -24.43 -1.59
C VAL A 186 27.52 -24.20 -0.09
N ALA A 187 28.01 -23.02 0.28
CA ALA A 187 28.21 -22.64 1.67
C ALA A 187 26.89 -22.42 2.43
N CYS A 188 25.75 -22.28 1.75
CA CYS A 188 24.44 -22.21 2.38
C CYS A 188 23.83 -23.61 2.51
N ASP A 189 24.45 -24.38 3.37
CA ASP A 189 24.18 -25.80 3.64
C ASP A 189 23.11 -26.03 4.72
N GLY A 190 22.58 -24.96 5.32
CA GLY A 190 21.63 -25.04 6.43
C GLY A 190 22.30 -25.11 7.81
N HIS A 191 23.63 -25.05 7.89
CA HIS A 191 24.39 -25.11 9.14
C HIS A 191 25.36 -23.94 9.32
N ASN A 192 25.97 -23.45 8.23
CA ASN A 192 26.89 -22.32 8.29
C ASN A 192 26.14 -21.00 8.52
N VAL A 193 26.25 -20.45 9.73
CA VAL A 193 25.55 -19.22 10.16
C VAL A 193 26.36 -17.93 9.96
N SER A 194 27.45 -17.99 9.19
CA SER A 194 28.30 -16.82 8.94
C SER A 194 27.50 -15.66 8.33
N THR A 195 27.82 -14.43 8.74
CA THR A 195 27.20 -13.19 8.24
C THR A 195 27.36 -13.01 6.75
N ASP A 196 28.31 -13.67 6.10
CA ASP A 196 28.52 -13.63 4.65
C ASP A 196 27.60 -14.56 3.87
N ILE A 197 27.02 -15.56 4.53
CA ILE A 197 26.22 -16.62 3.90
C ILE A 197 24.72 -16.38 4.09
N ILE A 198 24.31 -15.96 5.29
CA ILE A 198 22.89 -15.77 5.64
C ILE A 198 22.55 -14.32 6.00
N HIS A 199 21.27 -14.00 5.88
CA HIS A 199 20.70 -12.79 6.45
C HIS A 199 20.50 -12.98 7.96
N GLN A 200 21.26 -12.27 8.80
CA GLN A 200 21.14 -12.35 10.26
C GLN A 200 20.10 -11.40 10.86
N GLU A 201 19.46 -10.55 10.07
CA GLU A 201 18.36 -9.72 10.56
C GLU A 201 17.04 -10.47 10.43
N GLY A 202 16.19 -10.39 11.46
CA GLY A 202 14.82 -10.90 11.38
C GLY A 202 13.95 -10.11 10.42
N CYS A 203 12.89 -10.75 9.94
CA CYS A 203 11.98 -10.12 9.00
C CYS A 203 11.12 -9.04 9.63
N LEU A 204 10.79 -9.11 10.92
CA LEU A 204 10.05 -8.03 11.59
C LEU A 204 10.86 -6.73 11.68
N PRO A 205 12.09 -6.69 12.26
CA PRO A 205 12.85 -5.44 12.31
C PRO A 205 13.13 -4.89 10.91
N LYS A 206 13.37 -5.77 9.92
CA LYS A 206 13.57 -5.35 8.53
C LYS A 206 12.31 -4.71 7.92
N LEU A 207 11.15 -5.33 8.14
CA LEU A 207 9.88 -4.80 7.69
C LEU A 207 9.57 -3.45 8.33
N LEU A 208 9.88 -3.27 9.62
CA LEU A 208 9.68 -2.00 10.32
C LEU A 208 10.60 -0.89 9.79
N GLU A 209 11.87 -1.22 9.51
CA GLU A 209 12.82 -0.27 8.89
C GLU A 209 12.32 0.20 7.52
N ILE A 210 11.91 -0.75 6.67
CA ILE A 210 11.34 -0.47 5.34
C ILE A 210 10.07 0.36 5.49
N THR A 211 9.15 -0.05 6.38
CA THR A 211 7.87 0.63 6.53
C THR A 211 8.05 2.02 7.11
N LYS A 212 8.97 2.24 8.05
CA LYS A 212 9.28 3.57 8.60
C LYS A 212 9.83 4.52 7.53
N THR A 213 10.67 3.98 6.64
CA THR A 213 11.23 4.75 5.53
C THR A 213 10.16 5.11 4.50
N GLN A 214 9.30 4.15 4.15
CA GLN A 214 8.23 4.35 3.17
C GLN A 214 7.06 5.17 3.74
N SER A 215 6.78 5.06 5.04
CA SER A 215 5.68 5.77 5.70
C SER A 215 5.90 7.27 5.72
N PHE A 216 7.15 7.75 5.74
CA PHE A 216 7.45 9.16 5.59
C PHE A 216 6.98 9.70 4.24
N ASN A 217 7.29 9.00 3.15
CA ASN A 217 6.84 9.38 1.80
C ASN A 217 5.32 9.27 1.66
N LEU A 218 4.72 8.20 2.19
CA LEU A 218 3.27 8.00 2.18
C LEU A 218 2.54 9.11 2.95
N SER A 219 3.02 9.44 4.15
CA SER A 219 2.47 10.49 5.00
C SER A 219 2.61 11.86 4.35
N GLY A 220 3.76 12.16 3.73
CA GLY A 220 3.96 13.40 2.98
C GLY A 220 2.99 13.53 1.80
N GLY A 221 2.81 12.45 1.03
CA GLY A 221 1.83 12.40 -0.07
C GLY A 221 0.39 12.61 0.43
N SER A 222 0.04 11.97 1.54
CA SER A 222 -1.29 12.10 2.14
C SER A 222 -1.55 13.51 2.69
N LEU A 223 -0.60 14.08 3.43
CA LEU A 223 -0.75 15.45 3.92
C LEU A 223 -0.92 16.45 2.75
N GLY A 224 -0.16 16.26 1.67
CA GLY A 224 -0.30 17.08 0.46
C GLY A 224 -1.69 16.95 -0.17
N ALA A 225 -2.22 15.74 -0.30
CA ALA A 225 -3.55 15.51 -0.85
C ALA A 225 -4.65 16.13 0.04
N ALA A 226 -4.57 15.97 1.37
CA ALA A 226 -5.49 16.60 2.31
C ALA A 226 -5.50 18.14 2.19
N VAL A 227 -4.32 18.76 2.10
CA VAL A 227 -4.18 20.22 1.90
C VAL A 227 -4.83 20.68 0.59
N ILE A 228 -4.75 19.89 -0.48
CA ILE A 228 -5.39 20.20 -1.77
C ILE A 228 -6.91 20.00 -1.72
N GLN A 229 -7.40 18.99 -0.99
CA GLN A 229 -8.83 18.68 -0.90
C GLN A 229 -9.61 19.73 -0.10
N LEU A 230 -9.04 20.29 0.97
CA LEU A 230 -9.73 21.22 1.88
C LEU A 230 -10.30 22.47 1.19
N PRO A 231 -9.56 23.22 0.34
CA PRO A 231 -10.10 24.32 -0.43
C PRO A 231 -11.24 23.90 -1.37
N GLY A 232 -11.15 22.71 -1.97
CA GLY A 232 -12.18 22.17 -2.86
C GLY A 232 -13.49 21.88 -2.13
N ILE A 233 -13.42 21.29 -0.94
CA ILE A 233 -14.57 21.04 -0.06
C ILE A 233 -15.20 22.37 0.36
N LEU A 234 -14.39 23.32 0.84
CA LEU A 234 -14.87 24.64 1.26
C LEU A 234 -15.55 25.38 0.11
N ALA A 235 -14.93 25.41 -1.07
CA ALA A 235 -15.52 26.04 -2.26
C ALA A 235 -16.87 25.39 -2.63
N THR A 236 -16.96 24.06 -2.60
CA THR A 236 -18.18 23.33 -2.94
C THR A 236 -19.31 23.57 -1.94
N LEU A 237 -18.99 23.61 -0.63
CA LEU A 237 -19.95 23.93 0.43
C LEU A 237 -20.44 25.39 0.33
N LEU A 238 -19.55 26.34 0.05
CA LEU A 238 -19.93 27.74 -0.15
C LEU A 238 -20.80 27.91 -1.40
N LEU A 239 -20.52 27.19 -2.48
CA LEU A 239 -21.39 27.17 -3.67
C LEU A 239 -22.77 26.58 -3.33
N PHE A 240 -22.83 25.49 -2.55
CA PHE A 240 -24.07 24.86 -2.11
C PHE A 240 -24.95 25.79 -1.25
N THR A 241 -24.35 26.52 -0.29
CA THR A 241 -25.07 27.48 0.55
C THR A 241 -25.54 28.70 -0.22
N LYS A 242 -24.78 29.16 -1.23
CA LYS A 242 -25.19 30.27 -2.08
C LYS A 242 -26.29 29.94 -3.09
N LEU A 243 -26.42 28.67 -3.47
CA LEU A 243 -27.38 28.21 -4.48
C LEU A 243 -28.82 28.04 -3.98
N GLY A 244 -29.15 28.50 -2.78
CA GLY A 244 -30.53 28.82 -2.43
C GLY A 244 -30.78 28.88 -0.96
#